data_AF-A0A7Y2NUH8-F1
#
_entry.id   AF-A0A7Y2NUH8-F1
#
_cell.length_a   1.000
_cell.length_b   1.000
_cell.length_c   1.000
_cell.angle_alpha   90.00
_cell.angle_beta   90.00
_cell.angle_gamma   90.00
#
_symmetry.space_group_name_H-M   'P 1'
#
loop_
_entity.id
_entity.type
_entity.pdbx_description
1 polymer ?
#
loop_
_entity_poly.entity_id
_entity_poly.type
_entity_poly.pdbx_seq_one_letter_code
_entity_poly.pdbx_strand_id
1 'polypeptide(L)'
;MAFAGAAGAQDLTLRMPAEMVAKGLDKQLLPRFKFKHRVSVEAVTDGNADMVLGPGAAGTRVFEDAEGNAWRLEILAGDDAADRAELFAAWLKSTPGKAAIESFAPNGRQLFTTEVAVVVEEAPEVFDGDRATGSRLALVHCGRCHVVDKRNRMGGIGSTPSFAALRGRDNWPDLFRAFYVHNPHPSFTQVEDVTEPFDPNRQIHVAPVEVTLDEIEAITAFVATLTPKDLGRPVQSK
;
A
#
# COMPACT_ATOMS: atom_id res chain seq x y z
N MET A 1 -0.29 -33.83 -53.60
CA MET A 1 0.31 -33.33 -52.35
C MET A 1 -0.75 -32.55 -51.61
N ALA A 2 -1.38 -33.17 -50.60
CA ALA A 2 -2.35 -32.51 -49.74
C ALA A 2 -1.61 -31.93 -48.53
N PHE A 3 -1.69 -30.63 -48.33
CA PHE A 3 -1.29 -30.00 -47.07
C PHE A 3 -2.40 -30.28 -46.05
N ALA A 4 -2.15 -31.19 -45.12
CA ALA A 4 -2.95 -31.34 -43.93
C ALA A 4 -2.53 -30.26 -42.93
N GLY A 5 -3.41 -29.27 -42.73
CA GLY A 5 -3.25 -28.30 -41.65
C GLY A 5 -3.52 -28.97 -40.31
N ALA A 6 -2.52 -29.01 -39.44
CA ALA A 6 -2.71 -29.32 -38.03
C ALA A 6 -2.97 -28.00 -37.29
N ALA A 7 -4.24 -27.62 -37.15
CA ALA A 7 -4.69 -26.64 -36.17
C ALA A 7 -5.29 -27.44 -35.00
N GLY A 8 -4.54 -27.58 -33.91
CA GLY A 8 -5.01 -28.30 -32.72
C GLY A 8 -4.44 -27.68 -31.44
N ALA A 9 -5.31 -27.57 -30.43
CA ALA A 9 -5.07 -27.17 -29.04
C ALA A 9 -4.81 -25.68 -28.75
N GLN A 10 -5.81 -24.81 -28.89
CA GLN A 10 -5.79 -23.44 -28.30
C GLN A 10 -6.97 -23.14 -27.37
N ASP A 11 -7.74 -24.17 -27.01
CA ASP A 11 -8.94 -24.02 -26.20
C ASP A 11 -8.61 -24.40 -24.75
N LEU A 12 -8.77 -23.44 -23.83
CA LEU A 12 -8.76 -23.67 -22.39
C LEU A 12 -10.19 -23.72 -21.85
N THR A 13 -10.37 -24.36 -20.71
CA THR A 13 -11.63 -24.38 -19.97
C THR A 13 -11.47 -23.62 -18.65
N LEU A 14 -12.46 -22.77 -18.34
CA LEU A 14 -12.52 -21.99 -17.12
C LEU A 14 -13.79 -22.36 -16.35
N ARG A 15 -13.63 -23.01 -15.20
CA ARG A 15 -14.77 -23.28 -14.32
C ARG A 15 -15.14 -22.02 -13.53
N MET A 16 -16.42 -21.67 -13.58
CA MET A 16 -16.99 -20.51 -12.90
C MET A 16 -18.30 -20.89 -12.19
N PRO A 17 -18.67 -20.22 -11.07
CA PRO A 17 -19.96 -20.42 -10.46
C PRO A 17 -21.11 -20.14 -11.44
N ALA A 18 -22.13 -21.01 -11.44
CA ALA A 18 -23.23 -20.94 -12.39
C ALA A 18 -23.97 -19.61 -12.34
N GLU A 19 -24.12 -19.01 -11.16
CA GLU A 19 -24.73 -17.69 -10.99
C GLU A 19 -23.95 -16.57 -11.72
N MET A 20 -22.63 -16.69 -11.87
CA MET A 20 -21.81 -15.68 -12.55
C MET A 20 -21.84 -15.84 -14.06
N VAL A 21 -21.86 -17.07 -14.55
CA VAL A 21 -22.09 -17.36 -15.97
C VAL A 21 -23.49 -16.86 -16.38
N ALA A 22 -24.51 -17.10 -15.55
CA ALA A 22 -25.86 -16.59 -15.79
C ALA A 22 -25.93 -15.05 -15.84
N LYS A 23 -25.10 -14.36 -15.06
CA LYS A 23 -24.96 -12.89 -15.10
C LYS A 23 -24.13 -12.38 -16.30
N GLY A 24 -23.46 -13.28 -17.03
CA GLY A 24 -22.71 -12.96 -18.24
C GLY A 24 -21.26 -12.52 -18.00
N LEU A 25 -20.64 -12.90 -16.87
CA LEU A 25 -19.24 -12.55 -16.60
C LEU A 25 -18.27 -13.17 -17.62
N ASP A 26 -18.55 -14.40 -18.05
CA ASP A 26 -17.87 -15.08 -19.15
C ASP A 26 -17.92 -14.25 -20.46
N LYS A 27 -19.11 -13.75 -20.81
CA LYS A 27 -19.32 -12.92 -22.01
C LYS A 27 -18.61 -11.57 -21.90
N GLN A 28 -18.37 -11.09 -20.69
CA GLN A 28 -17.60 -9.88 -20.44
C GLN A 28 -16.09 -10.13 -20.58
N LEU A 29 -15.56 -11.23 -20.04
CA LEU A 29 -14.11 -11.45 -19.98
C LEU A 29 -13.55 -12.13 -21.23
N LEU A 30 -14.14 -13.25 -21.63
CA LEU A 30 -13.50 -14.19 -22.57
C LEU A 30 -13.33 -13.62 -23.98
N PRO A 31 -14.31 -12.88 -24.57
CA PRO A 31 -14.12 -12.29 -25.89
C PRO A 31 -12.98 -11.25 -25.94
N ARG A 32 -12.79 -10.49 -24.86
CA ARG A 32 -11.75 -9.44 -24.77
C ARG A 32 -10.35 -10.06 -24.66
N PHE A 33 -10.22 -11.13 -23.89
CA PHE A 33 -9.00 -11.90 -23.84
C PHE A 33 -8.67 -12.51 -25.21
N LYS A 34 -9.63 -13.20 -25.82
CA LYS A 34 -9.47 -13.83 -27.15
C LYS A 34 -9.06 -12.83 -28.22
N PHE A 35 -9.67 -11.64 -28.23
CA PHE A 35 -9.34 -10.61 -29.22
C PHE A 35 -7.86 -10.20 -29.17
N LYS A 36 -7.29 -10.03 -27.97
CA LYS A 36 -5.90 -9.61 -27.80
C LYS A 36 -4.91 -10.76 -27.95
N HIS A 37 -5.23 -11.94 -27.41
CA HIS A 37 -4.26 -13.02 -27.23
C HIS A 37 -4.46 -14.18 -28.21
N ARG A 38 -5.57 -14.21 -28.96
CA ARG A 38 -5.98 -15.29 -29.88
C ARG A 38 -6.12 -16.68 -29.24
N VAL A 39 -6.12 -16.76 -27.92
CA VAL A 39 -6.40 -17.97 -27.14
C VAL A 39 -7.90 -18.04 -26.86
N SER A 40 -8.52 -19.19 -27.09
CA SER A 40 -9.91 -19.42 -26.73
C SER A 40 -10.00 -19.94 -25.31
N VAL A 41 -10.98 -19.44 -24.57
CA VAL A 41 -11.33 -19.93 -23.24
C VAL A 41 -12.83 -20.17 -23.23
N GLU A 42 -13.27 -21.32 -22.77
CA GLU A 42 -14.68 -21.70 -22.62
C GLU A 42 -15.07 -21.74 -21.14
N ALA A 43 -16.19 -21.11 -20.78
CA ALA A 43 -16.70 -21.18 -19.42
C ALA A 43 -17.50 -22.47 -19.19
N VAL A 44 -17.15 -23.22 -18.15
CA VAL A 44 -17.89 -24.40 -17.68
C VAL A 44 -18.39 -24.18 -16.26
N THR A 45 -19.49 -24.82 -15.87
CA THR A 45 -20.06 -24.68 -14.51
C THR A 45 -19.75 -25.85 -13.60
N ASP A 46 -19.35 -26.99 -14.17
CA ASP A 46 -19.03 -28.22 -13.46
C ASP A 46 -17.92 -29.01 -14.18
N GLY A 47 -17.53 -30.16 -13.61
CA GLY A 47 -16.49 -31.01 -14.16
C GLY A 47 -15.06 -30.51 -13.94
N ASN A 48 -14.13 -31.14 -14.66
CA ASN A 48 -12.72 -30.77 -14.70
C ASN A 48 -12.52 -29.58 -15.64
N ALA A 49 -11.62 -28.66 -15.27
CA ALA A 49 -11.27 -27.50 -16.08
C ALA A 49 -9.79 -27.15 -15.89
N ASP A 50 -9.22 -26.46 -16.88
CA ASP A 50 -7.82 -25.99 -16.84
C ASP A 50 -7.62 -24.85 -15.83
N MET A 51 -8.68 -24.12 -15.52
CA MET A 51 -8.68 -23.03 -14.56
C MET A 51 -9.97 -23.00 -13.76
N VAL A 52 -9.90 -22.52 -12.52
CA VAL A 52 -11.07 -22.32 -11.65
C VAL A 52 -11.07 -20.88 -11.15
N LEU A 53 -12.14 -20.13 -11.41
CA LEU A 53 -12.34 -18.78 -10.91
C LEU A 53 -13.46 -18.78 -9.87
N GLY A 54 -13.16 -18.40 -8.63
CA GLY A 54 -14.15 -18.32 -7.56
C GLY A 54 -13.59 -17.78 -6.25
N PRO A 55 -14.47 -17.42 -5.29
CA PRO A 55 -14.06 -16.88 -4.00
C PRO A 55 -13.34 -17.91 -3.09
N GLY A 56 -13.53 -19.20 -3.34
CA GLY A 56 -12.89 -20.30 -2.60
C GLY A 56 -11.75 -21.00 -3.33
N ALA A 57 -11.33 -20.52 -4.52
CA ALA A 57 -10.25 -21.15 -5.28
C ALA A 57 -8.88 -20.92 -4.61
N ALA A 58 -7.97 -21.89 -4.70
CA ALA A 58 -6.68 -21.83 -3.98
C ALA A 58 -5.64 -20.90 -4.66
N GLY A 59 -5.99 -20.32 -5.81
CA GLY A 59 -5.03 -19.61 -6.65
C GLY A 59 -4.86 -18.12 -6.39
N THR A 60 -4.44 -17.41 -7.43
CA THR A 60 -4.07 -15.99 -7.38
C THR A 60 -5.30 -15.10 -7.25
N ARG A 61 -5.31 -14.16 -6.29
CA ARG A 61 -6.38 -13.15 -6.16
C ARG A 61 -6.39 -12.26 -7.41
N VAL A 62 -7.57 -12.09 -8.01
CA VAL A 62 -7.77 -11.30 -9.24
C VAL A 62 -8.65 -10.08 -9.02
N PHE A 63 -9.70 -10.17 -8.20
CA PHE A 63 -10.62 -9.07 -7.87
C PHE A 63 -11.40 -9.39 -6.59
N GLU A 64 -12.24 -8.46 -6.14
CA GLU A 64 -13.20 -8.63 -5.03
C GLU A 64 -14.63 -8.37 -5.51
N ASP A 65 -15.61 -9.01 -4.86
CA ASP A 65 -17.03 -8.67 -5.05
C ASP A 65 -17.49 -7.53 -4.14
N ALA A 66 -18.74 -7.11 -4.31
CA ALA A 66 -19.37 -6.04 -3.55
C ALA A 66 -19.46 -6.35 -2.04
N GLU A 67 -19.39 -7.61 -1.66
CA GLU A 67 -19.38 -8.09 -0.28
C GLU A 67 -17.96 -8.19 0.31
N GLY A 68 -16.93 -7.92 -0.48
CA GLY A 68 -15.52 -7.95 -0.07
C GLY A 68 -14.87 -9.33 -0.13
N ASN A 69 -15.50 -10.33 -0.74
CA ASN A 69 -14.88 -11.65 -0.90
C ASN A 69 -13.85 -11.61 -2.01
N ALA A 70 -12.65 -12.13 -1.73
CA ALA A 70 -11.57 -12.21 -2.70
C ALA A 70 -11.82 -13.32 -3.72
N TRP A 71 -11.98 -12.95 -4.99
CA TRP A 71 -12.05 -13.88 -6.11
C TRP A 71 -10.66 -14.28 -6.56
N ARG A 72 -10.43 -15.58 -6.68
CA ARG A 72 -9.14 -16.18 -7.01
C ARG A 72 -9.24 -17.01 -8.28
N LEU A 73 -8.17 -16.97 -9.08
CA LEU A 73 -7.97 -17.84 -10.23
C LEU A 73 -6.92 -18.90 -9.88
N GLU A 74 -7.35 -20.15 -9.82
CA GLU A 74 -6.52 -21.33 -9.69
C GLU A 74 -6.25 -21.93 -11.07
N ILE A 75 -4.99 -22.28 -11.33
CA ILE A 75 -4.56 -22.92 -12.58
C ILE A 75 -4.37 -24.40 -12.27
N LEU A 76 -5.14 -25.24 -12.97
CA LEU A 76 -5.10 -26.70 -12.91
C LEU A 76 -4.59 -27.33 -14.21
N ALA A 77 -4.31 -26.50 -15.21
CA ALA A 77 -3.83 -26.87 -16.53
C ALA A 77 -2.54 -27.71 -16.44
N GLY A 78 -2.45 -28.73 -17.31
CA GLY A 78 -1.19 -29.46 -17.52
C GLY A 78 -0.13 -28.62 -18.23
N ASP A 79 1.10 -29.14 -18.28
CA ASP A 79 2.28 -28.44 -18.83
C ASP A 79 2.06 -27.88 -20.25
N ASP A 80 1.25 -28.55 -21.08
CA ASP A 80 0.95 -28.15 -22.45
C ASP A 80 0.01 -26.93 -22.56
N ALA A 81 -0.69 -26.60 -21.46
CA ALA A 81 -1.68 -25.53 -21.36
C ALA A 81 -1.33 -24.47 -20.30
N ALA A 82 -0.35 -24.74 -19.43
CA ALA A 82 0.09 -23.87 -18.34
C ALA A 82 0.41 -22.44 -18.79
N ASP A 83 1.26 -22.27 -19.81
CA ASP A 83 1.64 -20.94 -20.32
C ASP A 83 0.42 -20.10 -20.76
N ARG A 84 -0.58 -20.75 -21.38
CA ARG A 84 -1.81 -20.06 -21.83
C ARG A 84 -2.72 -19.71 -20.65
N ALA A 85 -2.80 -20.57 -19.65
CA ALA A 85 -3.55 -20.30 -18.42
C ALA A 85 -2.89 -19.17 -17.61
N GLU A 86 -1.57 -19.15 -17.51
CA GLU A 86 -0.80 -18.05 -16.92
C GLU A 86 -0.98 -16.74 -17.68
N LEU A 87 -1.03 -16.79 -19.02
CA LEU A 87 -1.32 -15.63 -19.84
C LEU A 87 -2.72 -15.05 -19.54
N PHE A 88 -3.72 -15.89 -19.32
CA PHE A 88 -5.06 -15.45 -18.89
C PHE A 88 -5.03 -14.81 -17.51
N ALA A 89 -4.34 -15.44 -16.55
CA ALA A 89 -4.15 -14.90 -15.20
C ALA A 89 -3.44 -13.53 -15.21
N ALA A 90 -2.41 -13.37 -16.03
CA ALA A 90 -1.70 -12.13 -16.23
C ALA A 90 -2.59 -11.06 -16.89
N TRP A 91 -3.41 -11.45 -17.86
CA TRP A 91 -4.35 -10.54 -18.51
C TRP A 91 -5.40 -10.00 -17.54
N LEU A 92 -5.99 -10.81 -16.66
CA LEU A 92 -6.96 -10.35 -15.65
C LEU A 92 -6.39 -9.24 -14.76
N LYS A 93 -5.08 -9.31 -14.46
CA LYS A 93 -4.37 -8.31 -13.64
C LYS A 93 -3.89 -7.08 -14.41
N SER A 94 -3.97 -7.10 -15.74
CA SER A 94 -3.55 -6.00 -16.61
C SER A 94 -4.61 -4.89 -16.68
N THR A 95 -4.23 -3.67 -17.08
CA THR A 95 -5.17 -2.55 -17.26
C THR A 95 -6.44 -2.91 -18.06
N PRO A 96 -6.37 -3.56 -19.24
CA PRO A 96 -7.58 -3.93 -19.96
C PRO A 96 -8.40 -5.04 -19.28
N GLY A 97 -7.77 -5.95 -18.53
CA GLY A 97 -8.47 -6.97 -17.75
C GLY A 97 -9.22 -6.36 -16.58
N LYS A 98 -8.54 -5.50 -15.80
CA LYS A 98 -9.10 -4.73 -14.70
C LYS A 98 -10.30 -3.88 -15.13
N ALA A 99 -10.14 -3.13 -16.22
CA ALA A 99 -11.23 -2.33 -16.79
C ALA A 99 -12.44 -3.19 -17.20
N ALA A 100 -12.21 -4.40 -17.75
CA ALA A 100 -13.30 -5.31 -18.11
C ALA A 100 -14.05 -5.86 -16.88
N ILE A 101 -13.34 -6.13 -15.79
CA ILE A 101 -13.91 -6.58 -14.51
C ILE A 101 -14.70 -5.44 -13.86
N GLU A 102 -14.13 -4.24 -13.76
CA GLU A 102 -14.76 -3.08 -13.12
C GLU A 102 -15.96 -2.56 -13.90
N SER A 103 -15.94 -2.63 -15.23
CA SER A 103 -17.08 -2.25 -16.05
C SER A 103 -18.20 -3.30 -16.06
N PHE A 104 -18.05 -4.42 -15.35
CA PHE A 104 -19.09 -5.44 -15.27
C PHE A 104 -20.19 -4.99 -14.30
N ALA A 105 -21.22 -4.35 -14.87
CA ALA A 105 -22.35 -3.80 -14.14
C ALA A 105 -23.70 -4.32 -14.65
N PRO A 106 -23.99 -5.63 -14.49
CA PRO A 106 -25.31 -6.16 -14.84
C PRO A 106 -26.40 -5.41 -14.04
N ASN A 107 -27.44 -4.96 -14.74
CA ASN A 107 -28.51 -4.10 -14.19
C ASN A 107 -28.01 -2.76 -13.62
N GLY A 108 -26.89 -2.24 -14.11
CA GLY A 108 -26.35 -0.92 -13.73
C GLY A 108 -25.65 -0.89 -12.37
N ARG A 109 -25.45 -2.05 -11.71
CA ARG A 109 -24.71 -2.16 -10.45
C ARG A 109 -23.38 -2.86 -10.68
N GLN A 110 -22.28 -2.16 -10.43
CA GLN A 110 -20.94 -2.75 -10.43
C GLN A 110 -20.87 -3.87 -9.38
N LEU A 111 -20.43 -5.05 -9.81
CA LEU A 111 -20.34 -6.22 -8.92
C LEU A 111 -18.94 -6.50 -8.40
N PHE A 112 -17.91 -6.00 -9.10
CA PHE A 112 -16.51 -6.31 -8.78
C PHE A 112 -15.63 -5.07 -8.77
N THR A 113 -14.60 -5.11 -7.91
CA THR A 113 -13.52 -4.14 -7.87
C THR A 113 -12.17 -4.83 -8.05
N THR A 114 -11.27 -4.23 -8.84
CA THR A 114 -9.87 -4.71 -8.93
C THR A 114 -8.92 -3.90 -8.07
N GLU A 115 -9.44 -2.93 -7.31
CA GLU A 115 -8.69 -2.31 -6.23
C GLU A 115 -8.28 -3.41 -5.26
N VAL A 116 -7.00 -3.75 -5.30
CA VAL A 116 -6.37 -4.47 -4.22
C VAL A 116 -6.33 -3.44 -3.10
N ALA A 117 -7.26 -3.51 -2.15
CA ALA A 117 -6.97 -2.99 -0.82
C ALA A 117 -5.75 -3.79 -0.38
N VAL A 118 -4.55 -3.25 -0.62
CA VAL A 118 -3.34 -3.74 0.00
C VAL A 118 -3.52 -3.35 1.45
N VAL A 119 -4.26 -4.17 2.20
CA VAL A 119 -4.14 -4.19 3.65
C VAL A 119 -2.77 -4.83 3.85
N VAL A 120 -1.72 -4.03 3.71
CA VAL A 120 -0.47 -4.30 4.40
C VAL A 120 -0.90 -4.22 5.86
N GLU A 121 -1.15 -5.37 6.45
CA GLU A 121 -1.14 -5.50 7.89
C GLU A 121 0.33 -5.32 8.29
N GLU A 122 0.84 -4.09 8.21
CA GLU A 122 2.06 -3.70 8.88
C GLU A 122 1.72 -3.89 10.35
N ALA A 123 2.31 -4.92 10.95
CA ALA A 123 2.30 -5.06 12.39
C ALA A 123 2.64 -3.67 12.96
N PRO A 124 1.84 -3.15 13.91
CA PRO A 124 2.03 -1.79 14.40
C PRO A 124 3.48 -1.66 14.82
N GLU A 125 4.19 -0.71 14.20
CA GLU A 125 5.59 -0.46 14.52
C GLU A 125 5.70 -0.29 16.03
N VAL A 126 6.52 -1.13 16.65
CA VAL A 126 6.69 -1.13 18.10
C VAL A 126 7.77 -0.11 18.43
N PHE A 127 7.43 0.86 19.28
CA PHE A 127 8.35 1.89 19.75
C PHE A 127 8.72 1.60 21.21
N ASP A 128 9.86 0.95 21.43
CA ASP A 128 10.27 0.42 22.74
C ASP A 128 10.99 1.43 23.65
N GLY A 129 11.20 2.67 23.20
CA GLY A 129 11.85 3.71 23.99
C GLY A 129 11.07 4.13 25.25
N ASP A 130 11.78 4.62 26.27
CA ASP A 130 11.15 5.12 27.51
C ASP A 130 10.35 6.41 27.23
N ARG A 131 9.03 6.24 27.11
CA ARG A 131 8.07 7.30 26.84
C ARG A 131 8.11 8.44 27.86
N ALA A 132 8.40 8.15 29.13
CA ALA A 132 8.45 9.19 30.17
C ALA A 132 9.70 10.07 29.98
N THR A 133 10.85 9.43 29.71
CA THR A 133 12.09 10.12 29.34
C THR A 133 11.92 10.91 28.05
N GLY A 134 11.37 10.31 27.01
CA GLY A 134 11.09 10.97 25.74
C GLY A 134 10.17 12.19 25.88
N SER A 135 9.13 12.08 26.71
CA SER A 135 8.21 13.18 26.99
C SER A 135 8.88 14.40 27.62
N ARG A 136 9.85 14.16 28.51
CA ARG A 136 10.64 15.20 29.16
C ARG A 136 11.63 15.81 28.17
N LEU A 137 12.40 14.97 27.47
CA LEU A 137 13.41 15.41 26.51
C LEU A 137 12.80 16.20 25.34
N ALA A 138 11.65 15.76 24.81
CA ALA A 138 10.92 16.49 23.78
C ALA A 138 10.59 17.93 24.20
N LEU A 139 10.15 18.14 25.44
CA LEU A 139 9.89 19.49 25.95
C LEU A 139 11.18 20.31 26.10
N VAL A 140 12.24 19.70 26.64
CA VAL A 140 13.52 20.38 26.90
C VAL A 140 14.19 20.81 25.59
N HIS A 141 14.31 19.90 24.63
CA HIS A 141 15.08 20.12 23.41
C HIS A 141 14.25 20.76 22.28
N CYS A 142 12.97 20.41 22.17
CA CYS A 142 12.15 20.80 21.02
C CYS A 142 11.12 21.89 21.36
N GLY A 143 10.75 22.04 22.63
CA GLY A 143 9.63 22.88 23.08
C GLY A 143 9.76 24.38 22.82
N ARG A 144 10.99 24.86 22.57
CA ARG A 144 11.26 26.24 22.14
C ARG A 144 10.70 26.52 20.75
N CYS A 145 10.80 25.57 19.83
CA CYS A 145 10.39 25.74 18.44
C CYS A 145 9.01 25.14 18.20
N HIS A 146 8.77 23.93 18.71
CA HIS A 146 7.57 23.15 18.48
C HIS A 146 6.61 23.18 19.66
N VAL A 147 5.31 23.19 19.37
CA VAL A 147 4.31 22.76 20.35
C VAL A 147 4.39 21.23 20.47
N VAL A 148 4.79 20.75 21.64
CA VAL A 148 5.04 19.32 21.91
C VAL A 148 3.76 18.65 22.38
N ASP A 149 3.13 19.21 23.43
CA ASP A 149 1.84 18.75 23.92
C ASP A 149 1.09 19.85 24.69
N LYS A 150 0.06 19.45 25.45
CA LYS A 150 -0.76 20.37 26.25
C LYS A 150 0.03 21.26 27.21
N ARG A 151 1.20 20.82 27.68
CA ARG A 151 2.05 21.55 28.64
C ARG A 151 2.65 22.82 28.03
N ASN A 152 2.93 22.83 26.72
CA ASN A 152 3.42 24.01 26.00
C ASN A 152 2.48 24.42 24.85
N ARG A 153 1.16 24.26 25.02
CA ARG A 153 0.15 24.54 23.97
C ARG A 153 0.23 25.94 23.34
N MET A 154 0.68 26.93 24.12
CA MET A 154 0.88 28.33 23.69
C MET A 154 2.35 28.67 23.44
N GLY A 155 3.24 27.67 23.46
CA GLY A 155 4.67 27.82 23.19
C GLY A 155 5.00 27.61 21.71
N GLY A 156 6.27 27.28 21.45
CA GLY A 156 6.81 27.20 20.09
C GLY A 156 6.93 28.58 19.43
N ILE A 157 7.38 28.60 18.17
CA ILE A 157 7.58 29.83 17.38
C ILE A 157 6.50 30.09 16.33
N GLY A 158 5.48 29.22 16.25
CA GLY A 158 4.34 29.34 15.33
C GLY A 158 4.66 29.05 13.85
N SER A 159 5.91 29.17 13.42
CA SER A 159 6.37 28.86 12.06
C SER A 159 6.80 27.41 11.83
N THR A 160 6.86 26.60 12.89
CA THR A 160 7.15 25.16 12.79
C THR A 160 5.91 24.34 13.15
N PRO A 161 5.72 23.16 12.52
CA PRO A 161 4.57 22.30 12.80
C PRO A 161 4.60 21.77 14.25
N SER A 162 3.45 21.61 14.89
CA SER A 162 3.39 20.95 16.21
C SER A 162 3.72 19.45 16.10
N PHE A 163 4.09 18.81 17.21
CA PHE A 163 4.32 17.37 17.25
C PHE A 163 3.07 16.60 16.84
N ALA A 164 1.88 17.02 17.28
CA ALA A 164 0.62 16.40 16.85
C ALA A 164 0.38 16.53 15.33
N ALA A 165 0.82 17.63 14.71
CA ALA A 165 0.75 17.80 13.26
C ALA A 165 1.77 16.90 12.54
N LEU A 166 3.00 16.80 13.04
CA LEU A 166 4.01 15.88 12.50
C LEU A 166 3.57 14.42 12.63
N ARG A 167 2.98 14.05 13.77
CA ARG A 167 2.42 12.72 14.06
C ARG A 167 1.29 12.30 13.11
N GLY A 168 0.60 13.26 12.50
CA GLY A 168 -0.46 13.00 11.52
C GLY A 168 0.03 12.70 10.11
N ARG A 169 1.34 12.69 9.85
CA ARG A 169 1.92 12.34 8.54
C ARG A 169 2.20 10.85 8.45
N ASP A 170 2.14 10.29 7.25
CA ASP A 170 2.38 8.86 7.02
C ASP A 170 3.80 8.45 7.43
N ASN A 171 4.80 9.26 7.08
CA ASN A 171 6.21 9.02 7.41
C ASN A 171 6.66 9.65 8.74
N TRP A 172 5.73 9.86 9.70
CA TRP A 172 6.07 10.54 10.94
C TRP A 172 7.24 9.91 11.71
N PRO A 173 7.47 8.57 11.77
CA PRO A 173 8.58 8.02 12.54
C PRO A 173 9.93 8.54 12.02
N ASP A 174 10.12 8.57 10.70
CA ASP A 174 11.33 9.07 10.05
C ASP A 174 11.58 10.54 10.35
N LEU A 175 10.52 11.35 10.43
CA LEU A 175 10.63 12.77 10.75
C LEU A 175 11.21 13.00 12.15
N PHE A 176 10.99 12.08 13.10
CA PHE A 176 11.52 12.17 14.46
C PHE A 176 12.87 11.47 14.62
N ARG A 177 13.12 10.38 13.88
CA ARG A 177 14.42 9.68 13.94
C ARG A 177 15.53 10.40 13.19
N ALA A 178 15.21 11.06 12.08
CA ALA A 178 16.20 11.70 11.21
C ALA A 178 16.17 13.24 11.29
N PHE A 179 15.49 13.84 12.27
CA PHE A 179 15.31 15.29 12.31
C PHE A 179 16.63 16.07 12.26
N TYR A 180 17.69 15.54 12.88
CA TYR A 180 19.00 16.18 13.03
C TYR A 180 19.74 16.35 11.69
N VAL A 181 19.36 15.65 10.62
CA VAL A 181 19.91 15.84 9.26
C VAL A 181 19.05 16.78 8.39
N HIS A 182 17.89 17.23 8.89
CA HIS A 182 16.96 18.07 8.13
C HIS A 182 16.92 19.51 8.65
N ASN A 183 17.05 20.48 7.74
CA ASN A 183 16.99 21.89 8.07
C ASN A 183 15.72 22.26 8.86
N PRO A 184 15.82 23.10 9.89
CA PRO A 184 17.02 23.85 10.31
C PRO A 184 17.94 23.13 11.31
N HIS A 185 17.63 21.90 11.72
CA HIS A 185 18.25 21.23 12.87
C HIS A 185 19.77 21.00 12.80
N PRO A 186 20.40 20.67 11.64
CA PRO A 186 21.85 20.49 11.57
C PRO A 186 22.66 21.71 12.05
N SER A 187 22.06 22.91 12.06
CA SER A 187 22.74 24.12 12.49
C SER A 187 22.85 24.30 14.01
N PHE A 188 22.12 23.51 14.80
CA PHE A 188 22.09 23.62 16.26
C PHE A 188 21.85 22.29 16.98
N THR A 189 21.94 21.14 16.30
CA THR A 189 21.73 19.81 16.89
C THR A 189 23.01 18.99 16.76
N GLN A 190 23.40 18.31 17.85
CA GLN A 190 24.43 17.28 17.85
C GLN A 190 23.85 15.99 18.40
N VAL A 191 24.11 14.91 17.69
CA VAL A 191 23.80 13.56 18.13
C VAL A 191 25.12 12.87 18.46
N GLU A 192 25.24 12.42 19.72
CA GLU A 192 26.44 11.74 20.22
C GLU A 192 26.82 10.57 19.30
N ASP A 193 28.12 10.47 18.97
CA ASP A 193 28.71 9.47 18.08
C ASP A 193 28.16 9.41 16.64
N VAL A 194 27.30 10.35 16.23
CA VAL A 194 26.62 10.33 14.93
C VAL A 194 26.92 11.59 14.11
N THR A 195 26.80 12.78 14.70
CA THR A 195 27.03 14.04 13.97
C THR A 195 28.46 14.55 14.17
N GLU A 196 29.01 15.19 13.15
CA GLU A 196 30.27 15.94 13.29
C GLU A 196 30.11 17.12 14.27
N PRO A 197 31.21 17.55 14.93
CA PRO A 197 31.23 18.78 15.69
C PRO A 197 30.82 19.99 14.85
N PHE A 198 30.19 21.00 15.47
CA PHE A 198 29.95 22.27 14.78
C PHE A 198 31.25 22.90 14.29
N ASP A 199 31.21 23.52 13.10
CA ASP A 199 32.34 24.31 12.58
C ASP A 199 32.67 25.44 13.59
N PRO A 200 33.90 25.49 14.14
CA PRO A 200 34.28 26.50 15.13
C PRO A 200 34.19 27.94 14.60
N ASN A 201 34.18 28.13 13.27
CA ASN A 201 34.05 29.45 12.64
C ASN A 201 32.58 29.87 12.44
N ARG A 202 31.62 28.99 12.71
CA ARG A 202 30.19 29.27 12.58
C ARG A 202 29.59 29.66 13.92
N GLN A 203 28.96 30.83 13.98
CA GLN A 203 28.24 31.23 15.19
C GLN A 203 26.98 30.38 15.36
N ILE A 204 26.85 29.76 16.52
CA ILE A 204 25.63 29.07 16.94
C ILE A 204 24.75 30.11 17.64
N HIS A 205 23.68 30.53 16.98
CA HIS A 205 22.80 31.61 17.47
C HIS A 205 21.73 31.13 18.46
N VAL A 206 21.73 29.84 18.77
CA VAL A 206 20.67 29.15 19.49
C VAL A 206 21.32 28.11 20.39
N ALA A 207 20.92 28.01 21.67
CA ALA A 207 21.46 26.98 22.57
C ALA A 207 21.32 25.58 21.91
N PRO A 208 22.42 24.82 21.77
CA PRO A 208 22.41 23.54 21.07
C PRO A 208 21.46 22.51 21.69
N VAL A 209 20.98 21.62 20.83
CA VAL A 209 20.33 20.37 21.22
C VAL A 209 21.39 19.28 21.17
N GLU A 210 21.76 18.75 22.33
CA GLU A 210 22.67 17.62 22.46
C GLU A 210 21.84 16.42 22.92
N VAL A 211 21.86 15.33 22.15
CA VAL A 211 21.07 14.12 22.40
C VAL A 211 21.81 12.86 21.96
N THR A 212 21.40 11.71 22.46
CA THR A 212 21.86 10.38 21.98
C THR A 212 20.83 9.71 21.07
N LEU A 213 21.21 8.63 20.39
CA LEU A 213 20.25 7.82 19.62
C LEU A 213 19.16 7.20 20.51
N ASP A 214 19.51 6.74 21.71
CA ASP A 214 18.55 6.18 22.67
C ASP A 214 17.53 7.23 23.12
N GLU A 215 17.97 8.48 23.29
CA GLU A 215 17.10 9.61 23.61
C GLU A 215 16.18 9.98 22.43
N ILE A 216 16.65 9.86 21.19
CA ILE A 216 15.83 10.03 19.98
C ILE A 216 14.76 8.94 19.92
N GLU A 217 15.09 7.69 20.21
CA GLU A 217 14.11 6.60 20.26
C GLU A 217 13.11 6.80 21.41
N ALA A 218 13.55 7.27 22.59
CA ALA A 218 12.65 7.64 23.68
C ALA A 218 11.67 8.76 23.25
N ILE A 219 12.15 9.82 22.60
CA ILE A 219 11.32 10.90 22.05
C ILE A 219 10.32 10.36 21.03
N THR A 220 10.78 9.51 20.11
CA THR A 220 9.95 8.89 19.06
C THR A 220 8.86 8.02 19.68
N ALA A 221 9.21 7.21 20.69
CA ALA A 221 8.25 6.39 21.44
C ALA A 221 7.22 7.24 22.18
N PHE A 222 7.60 8.40 22.73
CA PHE A 222 6.64 9.36 23.29
C PHE A 222 5.72 9.95 22.22
N VAL A 223 6.24 10.29 21.05
CA VAL A 223 5.44 10.86 19.94
C VAL A 223 4.42 9.87 19.41
N ALA A 224 4.75 8.57 19.36
CA ALA A 224 3.84 7.50 18.96
C ALA A 224 2.51 7.53 19.73
N THR A 225 2.54 8.06 20.96
CA THR A 225 1.44 8.15 21.92
C THR A 225 0.53 9.34 21.74
N LEU A 226 1.00 10.35 20.98
CA LEU A 226 0.26 11.58 20.77
C LEU A 226 -0.91 11.31 19.82
N THR A 227 -2.05 11.92 20.11
CA THR A 227 -3.16 11.95 19.16
C THR A 227 -2.74 12.73 17.92
N PRO A 228 -2.76 12.13 16.71
CA PRO A 228 -2.45 12.84 15.48
C PRO A 228 -3.47 13.96 15.25
N LYS A 229 -3.00 15.10 14.76
CA LYS A 229 -3.88 16.19 14.32
C LYS A 229 -4.38 15.89 12.92
N ASP A 230 -5.68 16.05 12.70
CA ASP A 230 -6.24 16.03 11.35
C ASP A 230 -5.73 17.24 10.56
N LEU A 231 -5.00 16.97 9.49
CA LEU A 231 -4.42 17.98 8.59
C LEU A 231 -5.30 18.25 7.36
N GLY A 232 -6.45 17.56 7.24
CA GLY A 232 -7.30 17.61 6.06
C GLY A 232 -6.74 16.79 4.89
N ARG A 233 -7.48 16.80 3.77
CA ARG A 233 -7.07 16.09 2.55
C ARG A 233 -5.86 16.76 1.89
N PRO A 234 -4.96 16.00 1.23
CA PRO A 234 -3.86 16.56 0.45
C PRO A 234 -4.35 17.61 -0.56
N VAL A 235 -3.60 18.70 -0.68
CA VAL A 235 -3.88 19.73 -1.68
C VAL A 235 -3.58 19.17 -3.07
N GLN A 236 -4.62 19.01 -3.88
CA GLN A 236 -4.49 18.60 -5.28
C GLN A 236 -4.04 19.80 -6.10
N SER A 237 -2.77 19.84 -6.51
CA SER A 237 -2.32 20.79 -7.53
C SER A 237 -2.84 20.31 -8.89
N LYS A 238 -3.62 21.16 -9.58
CA LYS A 238 -3.97 20.96 -10.98
C LYS A 238 -2.78 21.19 -11.89
#